data_AF-A0A8H4FQL7-F1
#
_entry.id   AF-A0A8H4FQL7-F1
#
_cell.length_a   1.000
_cell.length_b   1.000
_cell.length_c   1.000
_cell.angle_alpha   90.00
_cell.angle_beta   90.00
_cell.angle_gamma   90.00
#
_symmetry.space_group_name_H-M   'P 1'
#
loop_
_entity.id
_entity.type
_entity.pdbx_description
1 polymer ?
#
loop_
_entity_poly.entity_id
_entity_poly.type
_entity_poly.pdbx_seq_one_letter_code
_entity_poly.pdbx_strand_id
1 'polypeptide(L)'
;MYTIRLLLLVLSLALATFAQIDRLYDNPNCTLPCLIEGLTNSDCSTTDQACLCQDADFLHFVESCAAASCSVKEALVTQKITQDACDFSLHDEFGATVVPRIILFALLPTLAVILRVSVKIARLATWGADDTTIVLAYCVLLGLFSADMLWGKFGAGRDLWSLTPYEITHFFLNFYILQVLYHCTITLAKASILFMYLRIFPDEKFRRVVWGTHAFNFSVGIIYLLITLFQCQPINLAWTFWTGETEGHCISIEHTGMGQGTINVALDLWMLGLPATQIWGLNMKRRKKIAVMSMFSLGLFLTVVSIIRILTIKELAKYPLNPTAFIMPAAMWTDIEVYVAVFVACIPNTRQFIWGVILRRHNKGVKLGSDQIRERSPGMIFHPKTPIREMCETVDISP
;
A
#
# COMPACT_ATOMS: atom_id res chain seq x y z
N MET A 1 30.70 -24.26 -57.76
CA MET A 1 29.59 -24.31 -56.76
C MET A 1 30.09 -24.59 -55.34
N TYR A 2 31.01 -25.54 -55.13
CA TYR A 2 31.62 -25.82 -53.83
C TYR A 2 32.49 -24.66 -53.29
N THR A 3 33.24 -23.97 -54.14
CA THR A 3 34.08 -22.82 -53.77
C THR A 3 33.26 -21.64 -53.26
N ILE A 4 32.10 -21.34 -53.86
CA ILE A 4 31.20 -20.25 -53.43
C ILE A 4 30.53 -20.59 -52.10
N ARG A 5 30.12 -21.85 -51.87
CA ARG A 5 29.57 -22.28 -50.57
C ARG A 5 30.61 -22.24 -49.46
N LEU A 6 31.85 -22.62 -49.73
CA LEU A 6 32.95 -22.53 -48.78
C LEU A 6 33.27 -21.07 -48.45
N LEU A 7 33.26 -20.18 -49.45
CA LEU A 7 33.52 -18.75 -49.27
C LEU A 7 32.38 -18.06 -48.50
N LEU A 8 31.12 -18.44 -48.73
CA LEU A 8 29.97 -17.96 -47.95
C LEU A 8 29.98 -18.48 -46.50
N LEU A 9 30.41 -19.73 -46.27
CA LEU A 9 30.60 -20.29 -44.93
C LEU A 9 31.73 -19.59 -44.18
N VAL A 10 32.88 -19.36 -44.84
CA VAL A 10 34.00 -18.63 -44.25
C VAL A 10 33.64 -17.16 -44.01
N LEU A 11 32.86 -16.54 -44.90
CA LEU A 11 32.36 -15.18 -44.71
C LEU A 11 31.34 -15.10 -43.56
N SER A 12 30.45 -16.10 -43.41
CA SER A 12 29.49 -16.15 -42.29
C SER A 12 30.17 -16.44 -40.95
N LEU A 13 31.19 -17.32 -40.94
CA LEU A 13 32.02 -17.58 -39.77
C LEU A 13 32.87 -16.34 -39.41
N ALA A 14 33.44 -15.65 -40.40
CA ALA A 14 34.16 -14.41 -40.19
C ALA A 14 33.23 -13.31 -39.64
N LEU A 15 32.04 -13.11 -40.23
CA LEU A 15 31.05 -12.15 -39.76
C LEU A 15 30.54 -12.47 -38.35
N ALA A 16 30.38 -13.75 -38.00
CA ALA A 16 30.06 -14.16 -36.63
C ALA A 16 31.19 -13.83 -35.64
N THR A 17 32.45 -14.10 -36.01
CA THR A 17 33.61 -13.74 -35.18
C THR A 17 33.81 -12.23 -35.01
N PHE A 18 33.54 -11.42 -36.05
CA PHE A 18 33.59 -9.95 -35.96
C PHE A 18 32.47 -9.40 -35.06
N ALA A 19 31.24 -9.95 -35.17
CA ALA A 19 30.10 -9.52 -34.35
C ALA A 19 30.29 -9.78 -32.84
N GLN A 20 31.10 -10.77 -32.46
CA GLN A 20 31.39 -11.09 -31.05
C GLN A 20 32.56 -10.26 -30.48
N ILE A 21 33.53 -9.86 -31.31
CA ILE A 21 34.65 -8.99 -30.90
C ILE A 21 34.19 -7.52 -30.77
N ASP A 22 33.29 -7.06 -31.64
CA ASP A 22 32.74 -5.68 -31.55
C ASP A 22 32.03 -5.42 -30.20
N ARG A 23 31.31 -6.42 -29.65
CA ARG A 23 30.60 -6.25 -28.36
C ARG A 23 31.52 -6.14 -27.15
N LEU A 24 32.73 -6.69 -27.20
CA LEU A 24 33.74 -6.50 -26.15
C LEU A 24 34.38 -5.11 -26.22
N TYR A 25 34.40 -4.49 -27.40
CA TYR A 25 34.96 -3.16 -27.61
C TYR A 25 33.99 -2.03 -27.17
N ASP A 26 32.70 -2.31 -27.14
CA ASP A 26 31.68 -1.40 -26.61
C ASP A 26 31.68 -1.31 -25.07
N ASN A 27 32.35 -2.24 -24.37
CA ASN A 27 32.43 -2.22 -22.91
C ASN A 27 33.47 -1.20 -22.41
N PRO A 28 33.19 -0.53 -21.26
CA PRO A 28 34.14 0.34 -20.60
C PRO A 28 35.50 -0.33 -20.33
N ASN A 29 36.59 0.43 -20.45
CA ASN A 29 37.94 -0.10 -20.23
C ASN A 29 38.14 -0.71 -18.84
N CYS A 30 37.40 -0.23 -17.83
CA CYS A 30 37.50 -0.73 -16.46
C CYS A 30 36.86 -2.12 -16.27
N THR A 31 35.92 -2.56 -17.14
CA THR A 31 35.25 -3.86 -17.01
C THR A 31 35.92 -4.99 -17.78
N LEU A 32 36.85 -4.68 -18.68
CA LEU A 32 37.64 -5.68 -19.41
C LEU A 32 38.35 -6.70 -18.50
N PRO A 33 39.03 -6.30 -17.40
CA PRO A 33 39.66 -7.25 -16.49
C PRO A 33 38.64 -8.22 -15.85
N CYS A 34 37.47 -7.70 -15.45
CA CYS A 34 36.40 -8.50 -14.85
C CYS A 34 35.83 -9.54 -15.82
N LEU A 35 35.66 -9.18 -17.10
CA LEU A 35 35.22 -10.11 -18.13
C LEU A 35 36.26 -11.20 -18.38
N ILE A 36 37.55 -10.84 -18.47
CA ILE A 36 38.64 -11.79 -18.68
C ILE A 36 38.74 -12.78 -17.50
N GLU A 37 38.70 -12.28 -16.27
CA GLU A 37 38.75 -13.13 -15.07
C GLU A 37 37.51 -14.02 -14.96
N GLY A 38 36.33 -13.49 -15.26
CA GLY A 38 35.10 -14.27 -15.33
C GLY A 38 35.21 -15.43 -16.33
N LEU A 39 35.77 -15.18 -17.52
CA LEU A 39 35.99 -16.22 -18.54
C LEU A 39 36.95 -17.31 -18.07
N THR A 40 37.90 -17.01 -17.19
CA THR A 40 38.80 -18.03 -16.61
C THR A 40 38.13 -18.92 -15.56
N ASN A 41 37.04 -18.42 -14.95
CA ASN A 41 36.28 -19.15 -13.94
C ASN A 41 35.09 -19.94 -14.53
N SER A 42 34.73 -19.67 -15.78
CA SER A 42 33.64 -20.37 -16.48
C SER A 42 34.14 -21.64 -17.18
N ASP A 43 33.29 -22.67 -17.19
CA ASP A 43 33.52 -23.89 -17.97
C ASP A 43 33.23 -23.69 -19.48
N CYS A 44 32.69 -22.54 -19.88
CA CYS A 44 32.32 -22.23 -21.25
C CYS A 44 33.53 -21.81 -22.10
N SER A 45 33.50 -22.15 -23.40
CA SER A 45 34.46 -21.62 -24.37
C SER A 45 34.32 -20.10 -24.49
N THR A 46 35.44 -19.38 -24.62
CA THR A 46 35.44 -17.90 -24.76
C THR A 46 34.71 -17.39 -26.01
N THR A 47 34.42 -18.27 -26.96
CA THR A 47 33.66 -17.98 -28.19
C THR A 47 32.21 -18.45 -28.12
N ASP A 48 31.83 -19.23 -27.10
CA ASP A 48 30.49 -19.77 -26.94
C ASP A 48 29.63 -18.84 -26.09
N GLN A 49 29.10 -17.82 -26.75
CA GLN A 49 28.22 -16.82 -26.14
C GLN A 49 26.96 -17.46 -25.54
N ALA A 50 26.40 -18.51 -26.17
CA ALA A 50 25.18 -19.14 -25.67
C ALA A 50 25.43 -19.87 -24.34
N CYS A 51 26.59 -20.52 -24.21
CA CYS A 51 27.03 -21.13 -22.95
C CYS A 51 27.26 -20.06 -21.87
N LEU A 52 28.01 -19.00 -22.19
CA LEU A 52 28.30 -17.91 -21.24
C LEU A 52 27.04 -17.20 -20.74
N CYS A 53 26.03 -17.07 -21.59
CA CYS A 53 24.73 -16.51 -21.21
C CYS A 53 23.89 -17.45 -20.33
N GLN A 54 24.22 -18.73 -20.23
CA GLN A 54 23.55 -19.67 -19.32
C GLN A 54 24.34 -19.91 -18.02
N ASP A 55 25.58 -19.45 -17.97
CA ASP A 55 26.44 -19.55 -16.80
C ASP A 55 26.14 -18.43 -15.79
N ALA A 56 25.36 -18.78 -14.76
CA ALA A 56 24.98 -17.85 -13.70
C ALA A 56 26.19 -17.39 -12.85
N ASP A 57 27.21 -18.24 -12.70
CA ASP A 57 28.40 -17.92 -11.91
C ASP A 57 29.26 -16.90 -12.64
N PHE A 58 29.42 -17.06 -13.96
CA PHE A 58 30.06 -16.07 -14.82
C PHE A 58 29.35 -14.71 -14.74
N LEU A 59 28.04 -14.67 -14.95
CA LEU A 59 27.26 -13.43 -14.95
C LEU A 59 27.33 -12.70 -13.60
N HIS A 60 27.19 -13.45 -12.50
CA HIS A 60 27.26 -12.88 -11.15
C HIS A 60 28.67 -12.40 -10.80
N PHE A 61 29.70 -13.11 -11.23
CA PHE A 61 31.10 -12.68 -11.06
C PHE A 61 31.37 -11.37 -11.79
N VAL A 62 30.98 -11.27 -13.06
CA VAL A 62 31.19 -10.05 -13.86
C VAL A 62 30.44 -8.86 -13.27
N GLU A 63 29.18 -9.05 -12.84
CA GLU A 63 28.38 -7.99 -12.21
C GLU A 63 29.02 -7.50 -10.90
N SER A 64 29.42 -8.42 -10.02
CA SER A 64 30.05 -8.07 -8.74
C SER A 64 31.44 -7.45 -8.89
N CYS A 65 32.26 -7.94 -9.82
CA CYS A 65 33.57 -7.37 -10.12
C CYS A 65 33.46 -5.98 -10.75
N ALA A 66 32.56 -5.78 -11.71
CA ALA A 66 32.32 -4.49 -12.33
C ALA A 66 31.82 -3.46 -11.31
N ALA A 67 30.90 -3.87 -10.41
CA ALA A 67 30.42 -3.01 -9.33
C ALA A 67 31.53 -2.60 -8.34
N ALA A 68 32.56 -3.44 -8.15
CA ALA A 68 33.68 -3.15 -7.26
C ALA A 68 34.80 -2.32 -7.94
N SER A 69 34.99 -2.48 -9.26
CA SER A 69 36.17 -1.97 -9.97
C SER A 69 35.89 -0.74 -10.86
N CYS A 70 34.63 -0.47 -11.18
CA CYS A 70 34.22 0.61 -12.08
C CYS A 70 33.33 1.64 -11.40
N SER A 71 33.13 2.79 -12.06
CA SER A 71 32.03 3.67 -11.67
C SER A 71 30.68 2.98 -11.87
N VAL A 72 29.67 3.34 -11.06
CA VAL A 72 28.33 2.72 -11.15
C VAL A 72 27.74 2.88 -12.55
N LYS A 73 28.00 4.00 -13.23
CA LYS A 73 27.56 4.25 -14.61
C LYS A 73 28.18 3.25 -15.58
N GLU A 74 29.47 3.00 -15.49
CA GLU A 74 30.18 2.05 -16.36
C GLU A 74 29.77 0.60 -16.06
N ALA A 75 29.56 0.25 -14.78
CA ALA A 75 29.06 -1.05 -14.39
C ALA A 75 27.66 -1.32 -14.98
N LEU A 76 26.75 -0.34 -14.91
CA LEU A 76 25.40 -0.44 -15.51
C LEU A 76 25.45 -0.52 -17.04
N VAL A 77 26.35 0.22 -17.69
CA VAL A 77 26.54 0.12 -19.15
C VAL A 77 27.02 -1.27 -19.54
N THR A 78 27.98 -1.83 -18.79
CA THR A 78 28.48 -3.19 -19.02
C THR A 78 27.37 -4.21 -18.83
N GLN A 79 26.59 -4.09 -17.74
CA GLN A 79 25.46 -4.96 -17.48
C GLN A 79 24.44 -4.90 -18.62
N LYS A 80 24.11 -3.71 -19.12
CA LYS A 80 23.22 -3.54 -20.27
C LYS A 80 23.75 -4.23 -21.52
N ILE A 81 25.02 -4.02 -21.88
CA ILE A 81 25.63 -4.64 -23.07
C ILE A 81 25.62 -6.16 -22.94
N THR A 82 25.97 -6.71 -21.77
CA THR A 82 25.96 -8.15 -21.51
C THR A 82 24.54 -8.72 -21.62
N GLN A 83 23.54 -8.03 -21.06
CA GLN A 83 22.14 -8.47 -21.10
C GLN A 83 21.55 -8.41 -22.52
N ASP A 84 21.82 -7.32 -23.26
CA ASP A 84 21.44 -7.15 -24.68
C ASP A 84 22.21 -8.14 -25.60
N ALA A 85 23.35 -8.67 -25.15
CA ALA A 85 24.06 -9.75 -25.84
C ALA A 85 23.44 -11.12 -25.61
N CYS A 86 22.91 -11.37 -24.43
CA CYS A 86 22.27 -12.63 -24.09
C CYS A 86 20.79 -12.70 -24.49
N ASP A 87 20.24 -11.62 -25.08
CA ASP A 87 18.82 -11.50 -25.43
C ASP A 87 17.91 -11.82 -24.24
N PHE A 88 18.34 -11.41 -23.04
CA PHE A 88 17.58 -11.63 -21.82
C PHE A 88 16.32 -10.77 -21.83
N SER A 89 15.20 -11.36 -21.38
CA SER A 89 13.94 -10.63 -21.29
C SER A 89 14.03 -9.55 -20.22
N LEU A 90 13.75 -8.31 -20.61
CA LEU A 90 13.56 -7.19 -19.69
C LEU A 90 12.44 -7.52 -18.69
N HIS A 91 12.74 -7.38 -17.41
CA HIS A 91 11.72 -7.40 -16.37
C HIS A 91 10.90 -6.11 -16.50
N ASP A 92 9.60 -6.20 -16.80
CA ASP A 92 8.67 -5.06 -16.76
C ASP A 92 7.37 -5.50 -16.10
N GLU A 93 7.35 -5.44 -14.77
CA GLU A 93 6.17 -5.81 -13.99
C GLU A 93 5.21 -4.64 -13.80
N PHE A 94 5.64 -3.41 -14.04
CA PHE A 94 4.83 -2.24 -13.71
C PHE A 94 3.52 -2.22 -14.49
N GLY A 95 3.59 -2.48 -15.80
CA GLY A 95 2.43 -2.52 -16.69
C GLY A 95 1.33 -3.47 -16.19
N ALA A 96 1.70 -4.62 -15.63
CA ALA A 96 0.75 -5.58 -15.05
C ALA A 96 0.09 -5.06 -13.77
N THR A 97 0.76 -4.19 -13.00
CA THR A 97 0.23 -3.63 -11.75
C THR A 97 -0.65 -2.39 -11.92
N VAL A 98 -0.55 -1.67 -13.05
CA VAL A 98 -1.28 -0.40 -13.29
C VAL A 98 -2.79 -0.56 -13.13
N VAL A 99 -3.38 -1.51 -13.86
CA VAL A 99 -4.84 -1.73 -13.86
C VAL A 99 -5.35 -2.11 -12.46
N PRO A 100 -4.74 -3.09 -11.75
CA PRO A 100 -5.08 -3.37 -10.36
C PRO A 100 -5.03 -2.15 -9.44
N ARG A 101 -3.97 -1.32 -9.52
CA ARG A 101 -3.81 -0.13 -8.67
C ARG A 101 -4.94 0.88 -8.89
N ILE A 102 -5.27 1.18 -10.15
CA ILE A 102 -6.37 2.09 -10.50
C ILE A 102 -7.71 1.58 -9.96
N ILE A 103 -8.00 0.30 -10.18
CA ILE A 103 -9.25 -0.32 -9.74
C ILE A 103 -9.36 -0.28 -8.21
N LEU A 104 -8.30 -0.68 -7.50
CA LEU A 104 -8.27 -0.68 -6.03
C LEU A 104 -8.44 0.74 -5.47
N PHE A 105 -7.74 1.72 -6.02
CA PHE A 105 -7.83 3.12 -5.63
C PHE A 105 -9.25 3.70 -5.84
N ALA A 106 -9.87 3.40 -6.98
CA ALA A 106 -11.23 3.87 -7.29
C ALA A 106 -12.30 3.21 -6.39
N LEU A 107 -12.19 1.90 -6.16
CA LEU A 107 -13.23 1.13 -5.45
C LEU A 107 -13.14 1.26 -3.93
N LEU A 108 -11.93 1.30 -3.37
CA LEU A 108 -11.75 1.28 -1.91
C LEU A 108 -11.78 2.69 -1.31
N PRO A 109 -10.71 3.50 -1.36
CA PRO A 109 -10.69 4.78 -0.67
C PRO A 109 -11.63 5.80 -1.33
N THR A 110 -11.63 5.89 -2.66
CA THR A 110 -12.36 6.93 -3.39
C THR A 110 -13.87 6.82 -3.21
N LEU A 111 -14.45 5.65 -3.51
CA LEU A 111 -15.88 5.42 -3.33
C LEU A 111 -16.31 5.60 -1.87
N ALA A 112 -15.51 5.12 -0.90
CA ALA A 112 -15.85 5.22 0.50
C ALA A 112 -15.84 6.67 1.02
N VAL A 113 -14.86 7.47 0.61
CA VAL A 113 -14.78 8.90 0.95
C VAL A 113 -15.90 9.68 0.26
N ILE A 114 -16.18 9.44 -1.02
CA ILE A 114 -17.30 10.08 -1.74
C ILE A 114 -18.62 9.80 -1.02
N LEU A 115 -18.88 8.54 -0.68
CA LEU A 115 -20.11 8.14 0.01
C LEU A 115 -20.21 8.83 1.39
N ARG A 116 -19.11 8.84 2.15
CA ARG A 116 -19.04 9.48 3.46
C ARG A 116 -19.31 10.99 3.37
N VAL A 117 -18.64 11.69 2.46
CA VAL A 117 -18.78 13.15 2.27
C VAL A 117 -20.18 13.49 1.75
N SER A 118 -20.73 12.71 0.82
CA SER A 118 -22.07 12.91 0.26
C SER A 118 -23.16 12.87 1.34
N VAL A 119 -23.06 11.93 2.29
CA VAL A 119 -23.98 11.83 3.43
C VAL A 119 -23.94 13.09 4.32
N LYS A 120 -22.76 13.70 4.47
CA LYS A 120 -22.56 14.89 5.30
C LYS A 120 -23.04 16.17 4.59
N ILE A 121 -22.73 16.29 3.29
CA ILE A 121 -23.20 17.41 2.46
C ILE A 121 -24.73 17.41 2.36
N ALA A 122 -25.34 16.24 2.23
CA ALA A 122 -26.80 16.08 2.26
C ALA A 122 -27.43 16.36 3.65
N ARG A 123 -26.64 16.80 4.64
CA ARG A 123 -27.02 17.11 6.03
C ARG A 123 -27.68 15.95 6.75
N LEU A 124 -27.36 14.73 6.35
CA LEU A 124 -27.95 13.54 6.93
C LEU A 124 -27.21 13.06 8.19
N ALA A 125 -25.99 13.57 8.42
CA ALA A 125 -25.20 13.39 9.63
C ALA A 125 -24.36 14.64 9.93
N THR A 126 -23.99 14.85 11.21
CA THR A 126 -23.16 15.99 11.62
C THR A 126 -21.70 15.78 11.23
N TRP A 127 -21.02 16.86 10.84
CA TRP A 127 -19.58 16.89 10.59
C TRP A 127 -18.81 16.74 11.92
N GLY A 128 -17.74 15.95 11.92
CA GLY A 128 -16.86 15.75 13.08
C GLY A 128 -15.39 15.90 12.72
N ALA A 129 -14.53 15.87 13.75
CA ALA A 129 -13.08 15.89 13.57
C ALA A 129 -12.61 14.71 12.70
N ASP A 130 -13.23 13.53 12.87
CA ASP A 130 -12.98 12.33 12.07
C ASP A 130 -13.21 12.56 10.57
N ASP A 131 -14.26 13.32 10.21
CA ASP A 131 -14.56 13.68 8.82
C ASP A 131 -13.51 14.62 8.22
N THR A 132 -12.97 15.55 9.00
CA THR A 132 -11.94 16.50 8.53
C THR A 132 -10.62 15.78 8.29
N THR A 133 -10.20 14.93 9.24
CA THR A 133 -8.95 14.18 9.12
C THR A 133 -8.94 13.19 7.99
N ILE A 134 -10.07 12.52 7.70
CA ILE A 134 -10.12 11.56 6.59
C ILE A 134 -10.12 12.23 5.23
N VAL A 135 -10.74 13.40 5.10
CA VAL A 135 -10.67 14.20 3.86
C VAL A 135 -9.23 14.67 3.63
N LEU A 136 -8.52 15.12 4.67
CA LEU A 136 -7.11 15.46 4.58
C LEU A 136 -6.25 14.24 4.19
N ALA A 137 -6.48 13.07 4.81
CA ALA A 137 -5.81 11.83 4.46
C ALA A 137 -6.02 11.47 2.98
N TYR A 138 -7.25 11.62 2.48
CA TYR A 138 -7.58 11.36 1.08
C TYR A 138 -6.91 12.35 0.12
N CYS A 139 -6.79 13.63 0.48
CA CYS A 139 -6.04 14.61 -0.31
C CYS A 139 -4.55 14.23 -0.44
N VAL A 140 -3.92 13.76 0.64
CA VAL A 140 -2.54 13.25 0.59
C VAL A 140 -2.46 11.97 -0.24
N LEU A 141 -3.43 11.07 -0.10
CA LEU A 141 -3.51 9.83 -0.86
C LEU A 141 -3.62 10.08 -2.38
N LEU A 142 -4.32 11.12 -2.82
CA LEU A 142 -4.34 11.53 -4.24
C LEU A 142 -2.95 11.90 -4.76
N GLY A 143 -2.15 12.57 -3.92
CA GLY A 143 -0.74 12.85 -4.22
C GLY A 143 0.08 11.57 -4.32
N LEU A 144 -0.12 10.63 -3.40
CA LEU A 144 0.55 9.32 -3.38
C LEU A 144 0.26 8.55 -4.67
N PHE A 145 -1.03 8.40 -5.01
CA PHE A 145 -1.46 7.73 -6.23
C PHE A 145 -0.87 8.38 -7.50
N SER A 146 -0.84 9.72 -7.55
CA SER A 146 -0.27 10.44 -8.68
C SER A 146 1.24 10.21 -8.80
N ALA A 147 1.96 10.19 -7.67
CA ALA A 147 3.38 9.90 -7.62
C ALA A 147 3.68 8.45 -8.04
N ASP A 148 2.86 7.47 -7.65
CA ASP A 148 3.01 6.07 -8.09
C ASP A 148 2.89 5.93 -9.61
N MET A 149 1.91 6.60 -10.22
CA MET A 149 1.74 6.55 -11.67
C MET A 149 2.92 7.20 -12.41
N LEU A 150 3.51 8.24 -11.83
CA LEU A 150 4.72 8.88 -12.34
C LEU A 150 5.95 7.98 -12.15
N TRP A 151 6.01 7.23 -11.05
CA TRP A 151 7.14 6.37 -10.70
C TRP A 151 7.39 5.26 -11.74
N GLY A 152 6.33 4.70 -12.31
CA GLY A 152 6.45 3.74 -13.43
C GLY A 152 7.12 4.31 -14.67
N LYS A 153 6.91 5.61 -14.96
CA LYS A 153 7.59 6.30 -16.08
C LYS A 153 9.10 6.35 -15.87
N PHE A 154 9.55 6.41 -14.62
CA PHE A 154 10.96 6.45 -14.24
C PHE A 154 11.60 5.08 -14.01
N GLY A 155 10.91 3.98 -14.35
CA GLY A 155 11.53 2.66 -14.33
C GLY A 155 11.19 1.79 -13.12
N ALA A 156 10.18 2.16 -12.33
CA ALA A 156 9.68 1.25 -11.32
C ALA A 156 9.19 -0.05 -11.98
N GLY A 157 9.64 -1.21 -11.48
CA GLY A 157 9.35 -2.52 -12.06
C GLY A 157 10.22 -2.91 -13.26
N ARG A 158 11.20 -2.07 -13.63
CA ARG A 158 12.19 -2.33 -14.68
C ARG A 158 13.59 -2.53 -14.11
N ASP A 159 14.38 -3.33 -14.80
CA ASP A 159 15.78 -3.55 -14.44
C ASP A 159 16.60 -2.26 -14.41
N LEU A 160 17.41 -2.08 -13.37
CA LEU A 160 18.18 -0.86 -13.14
C LEU A 160 19.12 -0.52 -14.31
N TRP A 161 19.75 -1.54 -14.89
CA TRP A 161 20.66 -1.42 -16.03
C TRP A 161 19.96 -0.98 -17.33
N SER A 162 18.64 -1.17 -17.43
CA SER A 162 17.87 -0.73 -18.60
C SER A 162 17.61 0.78 -18.62
N LEU A 163 17.75 1.44 -17.45
CA LEU A 163 17.33 2.81 -17.22
C LEU A 163 18.44 3.82 -17.50
N THR A 164 18.06 5.01 -17.94
CA THR A 164 18.97 6.14 -18.09
C THR A 164 19.33 6.74 -16.71
N PRO A 165 20.50 7.37 -16.55
CA PRO A 165 20.88 8.12 -15.34
C PRO A 165 19.79 9.09 -14.83
N TYR A 166 19.08 9.73 -15.76
CA TYR A 166 17.99 10.64 -15.46
C TYR A 166 16.79 9.91 -14.84
N GLU A 167 16.38 8.78 -15.42
CA GLU A 167 15.31 7.93 -14.90
C GLU A 167 15.64 7.38 -13.53
N ILE A 168 16.86 6.87 -13.31
CA ILE A 168 17.30 6.33 -12.01
C ILE A 168 17.22 7.40 -10.92
N THR A 169 17.70 8.61 -11.20
CA THR A 169 17.65 9.73 -10.24
C THR A 169 16.20 10.08 -9.90
N HIS A 170 15.32 10.15 -10.90
CA HIS A 170 13.90 10.47 -10.69
C HIS A 170 13.12 9.32 -10.04
N PHE A 171 13.54 8.07 -10.25
CA PHE A 171 13.01 6.91 -9.55
C PHE A 171 13.24 7.04 -8.04
N PHE A 172 14.47 7.31 -7.60
CA PHE A 172 14.77 7.45 -6.18
C PHE A 172 14.16 8.71 -5.57
N LEU A 173 14.08 9.81 -6.34
CA LEU A 173 13.38 11.02 -5.90
C LEU A 173 11.87 10.75 -5.69
N ASN A 174 11.22 10.04 -6.60
CA ASN A 174 9.80 9.67 -6.43
C ASN A 174 9.62 8.70 -5.27
N PHE A 175 10.52 7.73 -5.10
CA PHE A 175 10.51 6.83 -3.95
C PHE A 175 10.60 7.60 -2.62
N TYR A 176 11.47 8.62 -2.54
CA TYR A 176 11.57 9.52 -1.39
C TYR A 176 10.25 10.26 -1.14
N ILE A 177 9.62 10.82 -2.18
CA ILE A 177 8.32 11.51 -2.07
C ILE A 177 7.21 10.55 -1.61
N LEU A 178 7.15 9.35 -2.19
CA LEU A 178 6.18 8.31 -1.85
C LEU A 178 6.26 7.92 -0.37
N GLN A 179 7.47 7.77 0.17
CA GLN A 179 7.66 7.50 1.60
C GLN A 179 7.04 8.60 2.46
N VAL A 180 7.29 9.88 2.16
CA VAL A 180 6.72 11.00 2.93
C VAL A 180 5.19 10.99 2.87
N LEU A 181 4.62 10.82 1.67
CA LEU A 181 3.17 10.78 1.47
C LEU A 181 2.52 9.58 2.16
N TYR A 182 3.21 8.43 2.18
CA TYR A 182 2.79 7.24 2.89
C TYR A 182 2.66 7.50 4.41
N HIS A 183 3.71 8.05 5.04
CA HIS A 183 3.70 8.35 6.48
C HIS A 183 2.58 9.33 6.86
N CYS A 184 2.38 10.37 6.04
CA CYS A 184 1.28 11.31 6.23
C CYS A 184 -0.09 10.62 6.13
N THR A 185 -0.30 9.81 5.09
CA THR A 185 -1.58 9.16 4.83
C THR A 185 -1.95 8.19 5.94
N ILE A 186 -1.04 7.30 6.34
CA ILE A 186 -1.31 6.28 7.36
C ILE A 186 -1.57 6.92 8.73
N THR A 187 -0.81 7.96 9.09
CA THR A 187 -0.98 8.69 10.35
C THR A 187 -2.34 9.38 10.42
N LEU A 188 -2.76 10.04 9.34
CA LEU A 188 -4.04 10.72 9.24
C LEU A 188 -5.23 9.74 9.21
N ALA A 189 -5.10 8.62 8.51
CA ALA A 189 -6.11 7.58 8.48
C ALA A 189 -6.36 6.99 9.88
N LYS A 190 -5.28 6.67 10.62
CA LYS A 190 -5.36 6.20 12.01
C LYS A 190 -5.94 7.26 12.94
N ALA A 191 -5.53 8.52 12.78
CA ALA A 191 -6.08 9.64 13.54
C ALA A 191 -7.60 9.76 13.36
N SER A 192 -8.11 9.61 12.13
CA SER A 192 -9.55 9.59 11.83
C SER A 192 -10.29 8.45 12.58
N ILE A 193 -9.73 7.24 12.60
CA ILE A 193 -10.31 6.10 13.33
C ILE A 193 -10.38 6.39 14.83
N LEU A 194 -9.32 6.98 15.40
CA LEU A 194 -9.29 7.34 16.83
C LEU A 194 -10.30 8.44 17.17
N PHE A 195 -10.44 9.47 16.32
CA PHE A 195 -11.49 10.49 16.50
C PHE A 195 -12.90 9.88 16.43
N MET A 196 -13.10 8.91 15.55
CA MET A 196 -14.35 8.17 15.46
C MET A 196 -14.60 7.35 16.74
N TYR A 197 -13.57 6.75 17.36
CA TYR A 197 -13.72 6.06 18.65
C TYR A 197 -14.16 7.02 19.76
N LEU A 198 -13.59 8.23 19.84
CA LEU A 198 -14.00 9.26 20.78
C LEU A 198 -15.46 9.71 20.58
N ARG A 199 -15.97 9.63 19.35
CA ARG A 199 -17.36 9.97 19.00
C ARG A 199 -18.35 8.86 19.36
N ILE A 200 -17.94 7.60 19.26
CA ILE A 200 -18.81 6.44 19.48
C ILE A 200 -18.95 6.09 20.95
N PHE A 201 -17.85 6.17 21.71
CA PHE A 201 -17.79 5.70 23.09
C PHE A 201 -17.68 6.89 24.06
N PRO A 202 -18.72 7.12 24.89
CA PRO A 202 -18.73 8.23 25.84
C PRO A 202 -17.96 7.97 27.14
N ASP A 203 -17.44 6.76 27.36
CA ASP A 203 -16.75 6.40 28.60
C ASP A 203 -15.45 7.21 28.80
N GLU A 204 -15.34 7.92 29.92
CA GLU A 204 -14.23 8.86 30.18
C GLU A 204 -12.87 8.16 30.33
N LYS A 205 -12.84 6.94 30.90
CA LYS A 205 -11.60 6.15 31.00
C LYS A 205 -11.13 5.74 29.61
N PHE A 206 -12.04 5.21 28.79
CA PHE A 206 -11.78 4.87 27.39
C PHE A 206 -11.29 6.07 26.58
N ARG A 207 -11.95 7.23 26.72
CA ARG A 207 -11.57 8.46 26.01
C ARG A 207 -10.15 8.92 26.35
N ARG A 208 -9.73 8.81 27.62
CA ARG A 208 -8.35 9.12 28.03
C ARG A 208 -7.32 8.20 27.36
N VAL A 209 -7.62 6.90 27.27
CA VAL A 209 -6.77 5.93 26.58
C VAL A 209 -6.69 6.23 25.08
N VAL A 210 -7.82 6.58 24.45
CA VAL A 210 -7.86 6.92 23.02
C VAL A 210 -7.08 8.20 22.74
N TRP A 211 -7.17 9.24 23.58
CA TRP A 211 -6.34 10.44 23.45
C TRP A 211 -4.85 10.15 23.61
N GLY A 212 -4.47 9.30 24.57
CA GLY A 212 -3.08 8.84 24.70
C GLY A 212 -2.60 8.09 23.45
N THR A 213 -3.45 7.23 22.89
CA THR A 213 -3.17 6.52 21.64
C THR A 213 -3.03 7.49 20.46
N HIS A 214 -3.83 8.56 20.43
CA HIS A 214 -3.78 9.59 19.40
C HIS A 214 -2.46 10.37 19.46
N ALA A 215 -2.03 10.77 20.65
CA ALA A 215 -0.74 11.43 20.87
C ALA A 215 0.42 10.52 20.46
N PHE A 216 0.36 9.23 20.80
CA PHE A 216 1.38 8.26 20.40
C PHE A 216 1.42 8.06 18.87
N ASN A 217 0.26 7.86 18.21
CA ASN A 217 0.17 7.75 16.75
C ASN A 217 0.76 8.98 16.04
N PHE A 218 0.43 10.18 16.52
CA PHE A 218 0.95 11.42 15.96
C PHE A 218 2.46 11.56 16.17
N SER A 219 2.95 11.19 17.36
CA SER A 219 4.39 11.22 17.67
C SER A 219 5.17 10.26 16.78
N VAL A 220 4.69 9.02 16.61
CA VAL A 220 5.29 8.03 15.70
C VAL A 220 5.30 8.55 14.26
N GLY A 221 4.18 9.12 13.80
CA GLY A 221 4.08 9.72 12.46
C GLY A 221 5.11 10.83 12.24
N ILE A 222 5.25 11.75 13.20
CA ILE A 222 6.27 12.82 13.13
C ILE A 222 7.69 12.25 13.14
N ILE A 223 7.99 11.31 14.03
CA ILE A 223 9.33 10.72 14.14
C ILE A 223 9.74 10.12 12.81
N TYR A 224 8.91 9.26 12.20
CA TYR A 224 9.24 8.63 10.93
C TYR A 224 9.24 9.60 9.75
N LEU A 225 8.40 10.65 9.79
CA LEU A 225 8.45 11.72 8.79
C LEU A 225 9.79 12.47 8.88
N LEU A 226 10.27 12.82 10.07
CA LEU A 226 11.57 13.46 10.26
C LEU A 226 12.72 12.53 9.88
N ILE A 227 12.65 11.24 10.25
CA ILE A 227 13.65 10.24 9.83
C ILE A 227 13.71 10.17 8.31
N THR A 228 12.56 10.13 7.61
CA THR A 228 12.51 10.09 6.15
C THR A 228 13.07 11.37 5.54
N LEU A 229 12.68 12.55 6.05
CA LEU A 229 13.14 13.83 5.53
C LEU A 229 14.65 14.04 5.68
N PHE A 230 15.22 13.53 6.77
CA PHE A 230 16.65 13.63 7.08
C PHE A 230 17.36 12.27 6.97
N GLN A 231 16.85 11.38 6.13
CA GLN A 231 17.39 10.01 6.02
C GLN A 231 18.82 9.96 5.49
N CYS A 232 19.26 11.02 4.79
CA CYS A 232 20.62 11.16 4.29
C CYS A 232 21.21 12.52 4.65
N GLN A 233 22.54 12.55 4.79
CA GLN A 233 23.35 13.74 4.99
C GLN A 233 24.45 13.76 3.91
N PRO A 234 24.39 14.67 2.92
CA PRO A 234 23.36 15.70 2.67
C PRO A 234 22.04 15.12 2.10
N ILE A 235 20.94 15.88 2.16
CA ILE A 235 19.59 15.39 1.78
C ILE A 235 19.53 14.94 0.31
N ASN A 236 20.23 15.63 -0.60
CA ASN A 236 20.27 15.27 -2.01
C ASN A 236 20.84 13.88 -2.29
N LEU A 237 21.64 13.35 -1.35
CA LEU A 237 22.14 11.98 -1.44
C LEU A 237 21.00 10.96 -1.47
N ALA A 238 19.81 11.25 -0.93
CA ALA A 238 18.66 10.34 -0.98
C ALA A 238 18.25 9.90 -2.40
N TRP A 239 18.53 10.72 -3.42
CA TRP A 239 18.26 10.39 -4.83
C TRP A 239 19.50 10.38 -5.72
N THR A 240 20.66 10.81 -5.22
CA THR A 240 21.94 10.73 -5.95
C THR A 240 22.88 9.66 -5.43
N PHE A 241 22.55 8.92 -4.36
CA PHE A 241 23.44 7.90 -3.78
C PHE A 241 23.88 6.85 -4.81
N TRP A 242 23.01 6.53 -5.77
CA TRP A 242 23.28 5.55 -6.81
C TRP A 242 24.47 5.93 -7.70
N THR A 243 24.86 7.21 -7.78
CA THR A 243 26.02 7.60 -8.62
C THR A 243 27.35 7.21 -7.99
N GLY A 244 27.41 7.05 -6.66
CA GLY A 244 28.67 6.85 -5.92
C GLY A 244 29.61 8.06 -5.90
N GLU A 245 29.21 9.20 -6.50
CA GLU A 245 30.07 10.39 -6.65
C GLU A 245 29.97 11.36 -5.47
N THR A 246 28.89 11.27 -4.69
CA THR A 246 28.63 12.17 -3.56
C THR A 246 28.99 11.49 -2.25
N GLU A 247 29.95 12.05 -1.52
CA GLU A 247 30.27 11.59 -0.17
C GLU A 247 29.14 11.94 0.81
N GLY A 248 28.82 11.00 1.69
CA GLY A 248 27.85 11.19 2.74
C GLY A 248 27.36 9.85 3.30
N HIS A 249 26.41 9.93 4.21
CA HIS A 249 25.85 8.74 4.85
C HIS A 249 24.32 8.81 4.84
N CYS A 250 23.72 7.64 4.62
CA CYS A 250 22.27 7.44 4.68
C CYS A 250 21.95 6.38 5.73
N ILE A 251 20.79 6.53 6.36
CA ILE A 251 20.22 5.52 7.25
C ILE A 251 19.77 4.33 6.39
N SER A 252 19.93 3.11 6.92
CA SER A 252 19.42 1.91 6.25
C SER A 252 17.89 1.98 6.08
N ILE A 253 17.45 1.95 4.82
CA ILE A 253 16.03 1.95 4.45
C ILE A 253 15.36 0.67 4.96
N GLU A 254 16.05 -0.47 4.91
CA GLU A 254 15.56 -1.75 5.41
C GLU A 254 15.26 -1.68 6.91
N HIS A 255 16.25 -1.30 7.72
CA HIS A 255 16.09 -1.25 9.17
C HIS A 255 15.03 -0.23 9.60
N THR A 256 15.00 0.92 8.93
CA THR A 256 14.00 1.97 9.17
C THR A 256 12.60 1.47 8.81
N GLY A 257 12.43 0.84 7.64
CA GLY A 257 11.17 0.28 7.17
C GLY A 257 10.65 -0.85 8.05
N MET A 258 11.52 -1.75 8.50
CA MET A 258 11.15 -2.85 9.43
C MET A 258 10.72 -2.31 10.80
N GLY A 259 11.43 -1.32 11.34
CA GLY A 259 11.04 -0.66 12.59
C GLY A 259 9.69 0.02 12.46
N GLN A 260 9.51 0.79 11.38
CA GLN A 260 8.27 1.49 11.06
C GLN A 260 7.09 0.52 10.94
N GLY A 261 7.27 -0.55 10.14
CA GLY A 261 6.27 -1.59 9.95
C GLY A 261 5.87 -2.26 11.26
N THR A 262 6.84 -2.61 12.11
CA THR A 262 6.59 -3.28 13.39
C THR A 262 5.78 -2.42 14.35
N ILE A 263 6.13 -1.14 14.49
CA ILE A 263 5.36 -0.18 15.30
C ILE A 263 3.95 0.02 14.70
N ASN A 264 3.84 0.07 13.38
CA ASN A 264 2.56 0.25 12.69
C ASN A 264 1.61 -0.92 12.97
N VAL A 265 2.11 -2.16 12.88
CA VAL A 265 1.37 -3.40 13.18
C VAL A 265 0.98 -3.46 14.65
N ALA A 266 1.91 -3.13 15.57
CA ALA A 266 1.62 -3.09 17.00
C ALA A 266 0.49 -2.09 17.32
N LEU A 267 0.51 -0.93 16.66
CA LEU A 267 -0.55 0.07 16.75
C LEU A 267 -1.88 -0.43 16.20
N ASP A 268 -1.88 -1.15 15.07
CA ASP A 268 -3.11 -1.73 14.50
C ASP A 268 -3.74 -2.74 15.46
N LEU A 269 -2.94 -3.63 16.05
CA LEU A 269 -3.39 -4.60 17.06
C LEU A 269 -3.93 -3.92 18.32
N TRP A 270 -3.26 -2.86 18.78
CA TRP A 270 -3.71 -2.07 19.92
C TRP A 270 -5.06 -1.39 19.62
N MET A 271 -5.17 -0.72 18.47
CA MET A 271 -6.39 -0.05 18.03
C MET A 271 -7.55 -1.04 17.82
N LEU A 272 -7.26 -2.27 17.40
CA LEU A 272 -8.22 -3.36 17.30
C LEU A 272 -8.75 -3.79 18.69
N GLY A 273 -7.87 -3.81 19.70
CA GLY A 273 -8.21 -4.17 21.07
C GLY A 273 -9.10 -3.14 21.77
N LEU A 274 -8.91 -1.84 21.50
CA LEU A 274 -9.66 -0.74 22.12
C LEU A 274 -11.20 -0.97 22.10
N PRO A 275 -11.85 -1.10 20.93
CA PRO A 275 -13.30 -1.31 20.90
C PRO A 275 -13.74 -2.67 21.44
N ALA A 276 -12.88 -3.69 21.43
CA ALA A 276 -13.19 -5.01 21.98
C ALA A 276 -13.37 -4.97 23.50
N THR A 277 -12.56 -4.19 24.22
CA THR A 277 -12.72 -3.99 25.67
C THR A 277 -14.10 -3.42 26.04
N GLN A 278 -14.66 -2.56 25.19
CA GLN A 278 -15.97 -1.95 25.41
C GLN A 278 -17.14 -2.91 25.13
N ILE A 279 -16.93 -3.98 24.33
CA ILE A 279 -17.97 -4.97 24.05
C ILE A 279 -18.11 -5.98 25.19
N TRP A 280 -17.01 -6.43 25.78
CA TRP A 280 -17.04 -7.47 26.81
C TRP A 280 -17.71 -7.04 28.12
N GLY A 281 -17.82 -5.74 28.38
CA GLY A 281 -18.44 -5.23 29.61
C GLY A 281 -19.90 -4.75 29.49
N LEU A 282 -20.46 -4.56 28.29
CA LEU A 282 -21.78 -3.90 28.13
C LEU A 282 -22.81 -4.76 27.40
N ASN A 283 -24.02 -4.84 27.96
CA ASN A 283 -25.26 -5.34 27.33
C ASN A 283 -25.71 -4.43 26.16
N MET A 284 -24.88 -4.34 25.12
CA MET A 284 -25.12 -3.52 23.94
C MET A 284 -26.27 -4.10 23.09
N LYS A 285 -27.21 -3.25 22.69
CA LYS A 285 -28.25 -3.60 21.70
C LYS A 285 -27.59 -4.20 20.45
N ARG A 286 -28.18 -5.26 19.88
CA ARG A 286 -27.64 -6.04 18.73
C ARG A 286 -27.05 -5.17 17.60
N ARG A 287 -27.66 -4.01 17.30
CA ARG A 287 -27.16 -3.07 16.28
C ARG A 287 -25.75 -2.52 16.57
N LYS A 288 -25.46 -2.14 17.83
CA LYS A 288 -24.13 -1.66 18.24
C LYS A 288 -23.12 -2.81 18.24
N LYS A 289 -23.53 -4.00 18.71
CA LYS A 289 -22.68 -5.20 18.70
C LYS A 289 -22.19 -5.54 17.29
N ILE A 290 -23.08 -5.58 16.29
CA ILE A 290 -22.68 -5.85 14.91
C ILE A 290 -21.75 -4.75 14.37
N ALA A 291 -21.95 -3.47 14.75
CA ALA A 291 -21.11 -2.34 14.30
C ALA A 291 -19.66 -2.49 14.77
N VAL A 292 -19.49 -2.89 16.02
CA VAL A 292 -18.17 -3.12 16.57
C VAL A 292 -17.53 -4.39 15.99
N MET A 293 -18.31 -5.46 15.78
CA MET A 293 -17.81 -6.67 15.11
C MET A 293 -17.27 -6.39 13.70
N SER A 294 -17.93 -5.53 12.91
CA SER A 294 -17.41 -5.17 11.58
C SER A 294 -16.13 -4.33 11.67
N MET A 295 -16.00 -3.43 12.64
CA MET A 295 -14.75 -2.68 12.85
C MET A 295 -13.61 -3.63 13.21
N PHE A 296 -13.90 -4.65 14.03
CA PHE A 296 -12.94 -5.66 14.43
C PHE A 296 -12.44 -6.47 13.23
N SER A 297 -13.34 -6.98 12.39
CA SER A 297 -12.95 -7.73 11.18
C SER A 297 -12.08 -6.90 10.23
N LEU A 298 -12.38 -5.61 10.08
CA LEU A 298 -11.62 -4.71 9.21
C LEU A 298 -10.25 -4.36 9.79
N GLY A 299 -10.14 -4.18 11.11
CA GLY A 299 -8.86 -3.95 11.77
C GLY A 299 -7.94 -5.18 11.72
N LEU A 300 -8.51 -6.38 11.82
CA LEU A 300 -7.76 -7.62 11.62
C LEU A 300 -7.24 -7.73 10.18
N PHE A 301 -8.09 -7.44 9.20
CA PHE A 301 -7.68 -7.43 7.79
C PHE A 301 -6.54 -6.44 7.51
N LEU A 302 -6.64 -5.21 8.04
CA LEU A 302 -5.56 -4.22 7.98
C LEU A 302 -4.26 -4.75 8.55
N THR A 303 -4.31 -5.37 9.74
CA THR A 303 -3.12 -5.92 10.39
C THR A 303 -2.44 -6.99 9.51
N VAL A 304 -3.22 -7.86 8.87
CA VAL A 304 -2.70 -8.89 7.95
C VAL A 304 -2.00 -8.24 6.75
N VAL A 305 -2.61 -7.23 6.15
CA VAL A 305 -2.02 -6.46 5.05
C VAL A 305 -0.68 -5.83 5.47
N SER A 306 -0.64 -5.20 6.66
CA SER A 306 0.57 -4.60 7.22
C SER A 306 1.69 -5.63 7.44
N ILE A 307 1.36 -6.85 7.88
CA ILE A 307 2.34 -7.94 8.05
C ILE A 307 2.89 -8.40 6.69
N ILE A 308 2.03 -8.61 5.70
CA ILE A 308 2.46 -9.06 4.37
C ILE A 308 3.40 -8.02 3.74
N ARG A 309 3.12 -6.73 3.90
CA ARG A 309 3.99 -5.64 3.45
C ARG A 309 5.40 -5.72 4.05
N ILE A 310 5.53 -6.04 5.34
CA ILE A 310 6.86 -6.20 5.97
C ILE A 310 7.61 -7.38 5.35
N LEU A 311 6.91 -8.48 5.06
CA LEU A 311 7.52 -9.64 4.41
C LEU A 311 8.03 -9.28 3.00
N THR A 312 7.28 -8.52 2.22
CA THR A 312 7.72 -8.11 0.87
C THR A 312 8.88 -7.13 0.90
N ILE A 313 8.96 -6.24 1.89
CA ILE A 313 10.15 -5.38 2.10
C ILE A 313 11.37 -6.22 2.43
N LYS A 314 11.21 -7.26 3.26
CA LYS A 314 12.31 -8.19 3.60
C LYS A 314 12.77 -9.00 2.37
N GLU A 315 11.85 -9.41 1.50
CA GLU A 315 12.19 -10.07 0.24
C GLU A 315 12.95 -9.14 -0.72
N LEU A 316 12.55 -7.87 -0.81
CA LEU A 316 13.27 -6.86 -1.59
C LEU A 316 14.73 -6.69 -1.13
N ALA A 317 14.99 -6.74 0.17
CA ALA A 317 16.35 -6.59 0.72
C ALA A 317 17.34 -7.67 0.21
N LYS A 318 16.85 -8.78 -0.36
CA LYS A 318 17.68 -9.82 -0.97
C LYS A 318 18.28 -9.40 -2.33
N TYR A 319 17.78 -8.35 -2.96
CA TYR A 319 18.18 -7.91 -4.31
C TYR A 319 18.75 -6.47 -4.29
N PRO A 320 19.90 -6.22 -3.63
CA PRO A 320 20.43 -4.86 -3.43
C PRO A 320 20.94 -4.20 -4.71
N LEU A 321 21.35 -4.98 -5.72
CA LEU A 321 21.91 -4.48 -6.98
C LEU A 321 20.84 -4.04 -7.99
N ASN A 322 19.62 -4.58 -7.88
CA ASN A 322 18.54 -4.29 -8.82
C ASN A 322 17.20 -4.03 -8.10
N PRO A 323 17.15 -3.04 -7.20
CA PRO A 323 15.95 -2.78 -6.42
C PRO A 323 14.78 -2.28 -7.29
N THR A 324 15.04 -1.64 -8.44
CA THR A 324 14.00 -1.10 -9.32
C THR A 324 13.12 -2.19 -9.93
N ALA A 325 13.69 -3.36 -10.26
CA ALA A 325 12.94 -4.49 -10.81
C ALA A 325 12.04 -5.15 -9.74
N PHE A 326 12.58 -5.38 -8.54
CA PHE A 326 11.92 -6.18 -7.50
C PHE A 326 11.07 -5.37 -6.50
N ILE A 327 10.93 -4.07 -6.68
CA ILE A 327 10.16 -3.18 -5.79
C ILE A 327 8.63 -3.35 -5.91
N MET A 328 8.13 -3.91 -7.01
CA MET A 328 6.70 -3.96 -7.33
C MET A 328 5.83 -4.66 -6.28
N PRO A 329 6.18 -5.84 -5.76
CA PRO A 329 5.42 -6.47 -4.69
C PRO A 329 5.33 -5.59 -3.42
N ALA A 330 6.46 -5.01 -2.99
CA ALA A 330 6.48 -4.13 -1.81
C ALA A 330 5.63 -2.87 -2.01
N ALA A 331 5.69 -2.28 -3.20
CA ALA A 331 4.88 -1.14 -3.57
C ALA A 331 3.37 -1.47 -3.58
N MET A 332 2.96 -2.57 -4.22
CA MET A 332 1.55 -2.98 -4.26
C MET A 332 0.96 -3.22 -2.87
N TRP A 333 1.70 -3.86 -1.96
CA TRP A 333 1.22 -4.08 -0.59
C TRP A 333 1.16 -2.78 0.23
N THR A 334 2.05 -1.82 -0.06
CA THR A 334 2.01 -0.48 0.53
C THR A 334 0.76 0.27 0.07
N ASP A 335 0.45 0.25 -1.23
CA ASP A 335 -0.79 0.80 -1.80
C ASP A 335 -2.03 0.20 -1.14
N ILE A 336 -2.09 -1.14 -1.05
CA ILE A 336 -3.21 -1.85 -0.45
C ILE A 336 -3.36 -1.44 1.02
N GLU A 337 -2.27 -1.31 1.78
CA GLU A 337 -2.31 -0.87 3.19
C GLU A 337 -2.99 0.51 3.32
N VAL A 338 -2.56 1.51 2.54
CA VAL A 338 -3.10 2.87 2.64
C VAL A 338 -4.53 2.96 2.10
N TYR A 339 -4.85 2.25 1.00
CA TYR A 339 -6.19 2.21 0.43
C TYR A 339 -7.20 1.59 1.40
N VAL A 340 -6.83 0.45 2.00
CA VAL A 340 -7.66 -0.23 2.99
C VAL A 340 -7.76 0.64 4.26
N ALA A 341 -6.69 1.31 4.70
CA ALA A 341 -6.73 2.13 5.91
C ALA A 341 -7.78 3.26 5.79
N VAL A 342 -7.80 3.97 4.66
CA VAL A 342 -8.79 5.01 4.37
C VAL A 342 -10.19 4.41 4.21
N PHE A 343 -10.33 3.27 3.53
CA PHE A 343 -11.60 2.56 3.38
C PHE A 343 -12.21 2.16 4.75
N VAL A 344 -11.41 1.57 5.62
CA VAL A 344 -11.84 1.13 6.96
C VAL A 344 -12.23 2.31 7.84
N ALA A 345 -11.51 3.43 7.76
CA ALA A 345 -11.87 4.66 8.46
C ALA A 345 -13.24 5.22 8.02
N CYS A 346 -13.69 4.92 6.79
CA CYS A 346 -14.96 5.39 6.25
C CYS A 346 -16.17 4.48 6.59
N ILE A 347 -15.98 3.16 6.70
CA ILE A 347 -17.09 2.18 6.83
C ILE A 347 -18.04 2.46 8.02
N PRO A 348 -17.55 2.69 9.25
CA PRO A 348 -18.42 2.82 10.41
C PRO A 348 -19.49 3.90 10.30
N ASN A 349 -19.12 5.07 9.78
CA ASN A 349 -20.03 6.21 9.65
C ASN A 349 -21.06 5.96 8.56
N THR A 350 -20.62 5.42 7.42
CA THR A 350 -21.50 5.01 6.33
C THR A 350 -22.54 3.99 6.80
N ARG A 351 -22.12 3.01 7.61
CA ARG A 351 -23.02 1.98 8.11
C ARG A 351 -24.05 2.50 9.10
N GLN A 352 -23.65 3.31 10.09
CA GLN A 352 -24.61 3.91 11.03
C GLN A 352 -25.70 4.69 10.29
N PHE A 353 -25.31 5.28 9.16
CA PHE A 353 -26.19 6.05 8.32
C PHE A 353 -27.12 5.20 7.43
N ILE A 354 -26.59 4.20 6.71
CA ILE A 354 -27.37 3.29 5.85
C ILE A 354 -28.49 2.64 6.67
N TRP A 355 -28.16 2.14 7.86
CA TRP A 355 -29.16 1.56 8.77
C TRP A 355 -30.16 2.62 9.26
N GLY A 356 -29.71 3.83 9.57
CA GLY A 356 -30.57 4.94 9.96
C GLY A 356 -31.58 5.35 8.88
N VAL A 357 -31.16 5.43 7.61
CA VAL A 357 -32.04 5.81 6.48
C VAL A 357 -32.96 4.68 6.08
N ILE A 358 -32.46 3.45 5.94
CA ILE A 358 -33.28 2.30 5.54
C ILE A 358 -34.36 2.06 6.59
N LEU A 359 -34.01 2.10 7.88
CA LEU A 359 -35.00 1.94 8.95
C LEU A 359 -35.98 3.12 9.04
N ARG A 360 -35.54 4.35 8.78
CA ARG A 360 -36.44 5.52 8.73
C ARG A 360 -37.38 5.47 7.54
N ARG A 361 -36.92 5.03 6.36
CA ARG A 361 -37.78 4.83 5.18
C ARG A 361 -38.77 3.69 5.39
N HIS A 362 -38.35 2.59 6.00
CA HIS A 362 -39.24 1.48 6.36
C HIS A 362 -40.31 1.92 7.36
N ASN A 363 -39.94 2.60 8.45
CA ASN A 363 -40.91 3.12 9.43
C ASN A 363 -41.82 4.21 8.86
N LYS A 364 -41.33 5.07 7.94
CA LYS A 364 -42.18 6.04 7.23
C LYS A 364 -43.17 5.34 6.30
N GLY A 365 -42.74 4.31 5.56
CA GLY A 365 -43.61 3.51 4.69
C GLY A 365 -44.70 2.76 5.47
N VAL A 366 -44.35 2.20 6.63
CA VAL A 366 -45.32 1.55 7.54
C VAL A 366 -46.31 2.57 8.14
N LYS A 367 -45.85 3.76 8.53
CA LYS A 367 -46.75 4.83 9.00
C LYS A 367 -47.71 5.30 7.92
N LEU A 368 -47.21 5.59 6.72
CA LEU A 368 -48.04 6.00 5.58
C LEU A 368 -49.08 4.92 5.21
N GLY A 369 -48.71 3.64 5.24
CA GLY A 369 -49.66 2.55 5.01
C GLY A 369 -50.71 2.41 6.12
N SER A 370 -50.33 2.61 7.39
CA SER A 370 -51.26 2.59 8.51
C SER A 370 -52.24 3.76 8.50
N ASP A 371 -51.78 4.96 8.13
CA ASP A 371 -52.63 6.16 8.03
C ASP A 371 -53.61 6.05 6.86
N GLN A 372 -53.17 5.48 5.72
CA GLN A 372 -54.07 5.17 4.59
C GLN A 372 -55.12 4.10 4.92
N ILE A 373 -54.79 3.06 5.69
CA ILE A 373 -55.78 2.07 6.14
C ILE A 373 -56.82 2.71 7.07
N ARG A 374 -56.39 3.67 7.91
CA ARG A 374 -57.26 4.40 8.83
C ARG A 374 -58.18 5.39 8.13
N GLU A 375 -57.74 6.03 7.04
CA GLU A 375 -58.59 6.91 6.21
C GLU A 375 -59.57 6.13 5.33
N ARG A 376 -59.24 4.89 4.92
CA ARG A 376 -60.09 4.05 4.07
C ARG A 376 -61.21 3.31 4.81
N SER A 377 -61.21 3.34 6.14
CA SER A 377 -62.33 2.90 6.99
C SER A 377 -63.02 4.08 7.70
N PRO A 378 -63.77 4.94 6.99
CA PRO A 378 -64.70 5.84 7.64
C PRO A 378 -65.92 5.02 8.10
N GLY A 379 -65.97 4.67 9.39
CA GLY A 379 -67.20 4.16 10.00
C GLY A 379 -67.12 2.81 10.69
N MET A 380 -66.21 2.65 11.67
CA MET A 380 -66.48 1.72 12.77
C MET A 380 -66.30 2.44 14.09
N ILE A 381 -67.41 3.00 14.58
CA ILE A 381 -67.57 3.47 15.95
C ILE A 381 -67.29 2.28 16.85
N PHE A 382 -66.13 2.29 17.51
CA PHE A 382 -65.85 1.33 18.58
C PHE A 382 -66.71 1.75 19.77
N HIS A 383 -67.89 1.13 19.91
CA HIS A 383 -68.62 1.19 21.16
C HIS A 383 -67.75 0.59 22.27
N PRO A 384 -67.56 1.27 23.42
CA PRO A 384 -66.92 0.66 24.56
C PRO A 384 -67.80 -0.52 25.00
N LYS A 385 -67.23 -1.73 24.98
CA LYS A 385 -67.89 -2.90 25.55
C LYS A 385 -68.25 -2.60 27.00
N THR A 386 -69.53 -2.76 27.29
CA THR A 386 -70.17 -2.69 28.60
C THR A 386 -69.40 -3.50 29.65
N PRO A 387 -69.32 -3.02 30.91
CA PRO A 387 -68.76 -3.78 32.01
C PRO A 387 -69.79 -4.83 32.47
N ILE A 388 -69.47 -6.11 32.33
CA ILE A 388 -70.19 -7.17 33.04
C ILE A 388 -69.42 -7.43 34.34
N ARG A 389 -69.88 -6.85 35.45
CA ARG A 389 -69.62 -7.36 36.80
C ARG A 389 -70.64 -6.82 37.81
N GLU A 390 -71.79 -7.48 37.87
CA GLU A 390 -72.66 -7.65 39.06
C GLU A 390 -72.54 -9.15 39.42
N MET A 391 -72.58 -9.67 40.66
CA MET A 391 -73.02 -9.21 41.98
C MET A 391 -72.53 -10.25 43.03
N CYS A 392 -72.58 -9.89 44.32
CA CYS A 392 -72.49 -10.74 45.54
C CYS A 392 -71.08 -11.22 45.96
N GLU A 393 -70.68 -11.27 47.23
CA GLU A 393 -71.28 -10.95 48.53
C GLU A 393 -70.13 -10.89 49.56
N THR A 394 -70.32 -10.08 50.60
CA THR A 394 -69.83 -10.16 51.99
C THR A 394 -68.67 -11.12 52.35
N VAL A 395 -67.68 -10.61 53.08
CA VAL A 395 -67.40 -10.98 54.49
C VAL A 395 -66.19 -10.17 55.00
N ASP A 396 -66.42 -9.48 56.12
CA ASP A 396 -65.44 -8.84 56.99
C ASP A 396 -64.35 -9.79 57.50
N ILE A 397 -63.20 -9.23 57.89
CA ILE A 397 -62.61 -9.28 59.24
C ILE A 397 -61.11 -8.91 59.13
N SER A 398 -60.78 -7.73 59.65
CA SER A 398 -59.45 -7.34 60.14
C SER A 398 -59.14 -8.04 61.49
N PRO A 399 -57.91 -8.01 62.04
CA PRO A 399 -56.73 -7.25 61.61
C PRO A 399 -55.48 -8.08 61.28
#